data_AF-A0A9D8FDX2-F1
#
_entry.id   AF-A0A9D8FDX2-F1
#
_cell.length_a   1.000
_cell.length_b   1.000
_cell.length_c   1.000
_cell.angle_alpha   90.00
_cell.angle_beta   90.00
_cell.angle_gamma   90.00
#
_symmetry.space_group_name_H-M   'P 1'
#
loop_
_entity.id
_entity.type
_entity.pdbx_description
1 polymer ?
#
loop_
_entity_poly.entity_id
_entity_poly.type
_entity_poly.pdbx_seq_one_letter_code
_entity_poly.pdbx_strand_id
1 'polypeptide(L)'
;MKGISLFFILLISYSSITCVSANTISLTTNEIIVLKSKESIYYSQSIQELKQLVGNNANILETNIQQKPLLNDASLIISLGARAAQYSRKKNPDTAKIVAFITLKQSKLLGLKKNEIHLLIEQEPRHYFQFAKTILPTAKFGVLFRTDDHEWINSVKQQPDIQTQFIQITSHSNIIRSTRQIIKKSDVLLALPNKDIFNRHTLKGILLNTFQNKKAFISYSSSHVKAGAIASLYSSTENIGQHIAITLLNMLKTGSAVFNKRFYALYYSVKTNPRVASSLGLKLPSDEEIKQTIQLLRDEND
;
A
#
# COMPACT_ATOMS: atom_id res chain seq x y z
N MET A 1 88.41 12.32 -41.28
CA MET A 1 88.57 13.74 -40.85
C MET A 1 87.22 14.43 -40.97
N LYS A 2 86.70 14.94 -39.84
CA LYS A 2 85.57 15.89 -39.66
C LYS A 2 84.18 15.37 -40.12
N GLY A 3 83.09 15.45 -39.36
CA GLY A 3 82.75 16.02 -38.05
C GLY A 3 81.21 15.95 -37.93
N ILE A 4 80.66 15.41 -36.84
CA ILE A 4 79.93 16.14 -35.78
C ILE A 4 78.54 16.67 -36.21
N SER A 5 77.46 16.13 -35.61
CA SER A 5 76.54 16.84 -34.66
C SER A 5 75.18 16.12 -34.57
N LEU A 6 74.83 15.61 -33.38
CA LEU A 6 73.79 16.11 -32.43
C LEU A 6 72.33 15.78 -32.83
N PHE A 7 71.66 14.86 -32.12
CA PHE A 7 70.78 15.07 -30.95
C PHE A 7 69.44 15.76 -31.30
N PHE A 8 68.31 15.03 -31.24
CA PHE A 8 67.27 15.20 -30.21
C PHE A 8 66.08 14.24 -30.45
N ILE A 9 65.65 13.63 -29.36
CA ILE A 9 64.45 12.79 -29.21
C ILE A 9 63.22 13.69 -29.12
N LEU A 10 62.14 13.38 -29.84
CA LEU A 10 60.78 13.72 -29.43
C LEU A 10 59.77 12.73 -30.04
N LEU A 11 59.38 11.72 -29.25
CA LEU A 11 58.25 10.83 -29.55
C LEU A 11 56.99 11.48 -28.96
N ILE A 12 56.14 12.06 -29.82
CA ILE A 12 54.80 12.51 -29.41
C ILE A 12 53.83 11.36 -29.67
N SER A 13 53.38 10.75 -28.57
CA SER A 13 52.26 9.81 -28.51
C SER A 13 50.93 10.55 -28.71
N TYR A 14 50.20 10.23 -29.78
CA TYR A 14 48.78 10.58 -29.92
C TYR A 14 47.94 9.38 -29.48
N SER A 15 47.48 9.40 -28.23
CA SER A 15 46.38 8.56 -27.77
C SER A 15 45.16 9.46 -27.56
N SER A 16 44.26 9.45 -28.54
CA SER A 16 42.97 10.15 -28.51
C SER A 16 42.07 9.50 -27.47
N ILE A 17 42.07 10.02 -26.24
CA ILE A 17 41.09 9.67 -25.21
C ILE A 17 39.82 10.48 -25.52
N THR A 18 38.82 9.82 -26.09
CA THR A 18 37.45 10.34 -26.13
C THR A 18 36.89 10.36 -24.72
N CYS A 19 36.88 11.54 -24.10
CA CYS A 19 36.19 11.78 -22.85
C CYS A 19 34.67 11.74 -23.10
N VAL A 20 34.05 10.58 -22.84
CA VAL A 20 32.60 10.51 -22.67
C VAL A 20 32.32 11.16 -21.31
N SER A 21 31.83 12.40 -21.33
CA SER A 21 31.33 13.06 -20.13
C SER A 21 30.14 12.28 -19.59
N ALA A 22 30.39 11.40 -18.63
CA ALA A 22 29.35 10.91 -17.74
C ALA A 22 28.78 12.15 -17.04
N ASN A 23 27.49 12.43 -17.24
CA ASN A 23 26.76 13.37 -16.41
C ASN A 23 26.67 12.77 -14.99
N THR A 24 27.75 12.90 -14.22
CA THR A 24 27.73 12.72 -12.77
C THR A 24 27.01 13.92 -12.20
N ILE A 25 25.72 13.74 -11.94
CA ILE A 25 24.96 14.63 -11.08
C ILE A 25 25.65 14.57 -9.71
N SER A 26 26.29 15.67 -9.33
CA SER A 26 26.85 15.82 -7.99
C SER A 26 25.69 15.98 -7.02
N LEU A 27 25.41 14.94 -6.24
CA LEU A 27 24.30 14.90 -5.30
C LEU A 27 24.68 15.74 -4.08
N THR A 28 23.92 16.79 -3.78
CA THR A 28 24.08 17.55 -2.54
C THR A 28 23.39 16.80 -1.40
N THR A 29 23.90 16.94 -0.18
CA THR A 29 23.32 16.34 1.03
C THR A 29 21.87 16.78 1.23
N ASN A 30 20.90 15.96 0.79
CA ASN A 30 19.46 15.92 1.17
C ASN A 30 18.59 15.07 0.21
N GLU A 31 19.17 14.17 -0.58
CA GLU A 31 18.41 13.46 -1.60
C GLU A 31 17.60 12.29 -1.07
N ILE A 32 16.30 12.34 -1.38
CA ILE A 32 15.36 11.28 -1.08
C ILE A 32 15.14 10.48 -2.35
N ILE A 33 15.46 9.20 -2.30
CA ILE A 33 15.22 8.29 -3.42
C ILE A 33 13.90 7.56 -3.22
N VAL A 34 12.98 7.72 -4.17
CA VAL A 34 11.81 6.86 -4.29
C VAL A 34 12.15 5.70 -5.22
N LEU A 35 12.22 4.50 -4.64
CA LEU A 35 12.53 3.26 -5.33
C LEU A 35 11.27 2.44 -5.59
N LYS A 36 10.93 2.23 -6.86
CA LYS A 36 9.76 1.44 -7.28
C LYS A 36 10.11 -0.04 -7.49
N SER A 37 9.24 -0.95 -7.03
CA SER A 37 9.37 -2.40 -7.28
C SER A 37 9.17 -2.78 -8.76
N LYS A 38 8.44 -1.94 -9.50
CA LYS A 38 8.09 -2.07 -10.92
C LYS A 38 7.48 -0.75 -11.39
N GLU A 39 7.37 -0.57 -12.70
CA GLU A 39 6.51 0.47 -13.24
C GLU A 39 5.03 0.15 -12.95
N SER A 40 4.30 1.15 -12.49
CA SER A 40 2.92 1.02 -12.05
C SER A 40 2.28 2.39 -11.95
N ILE A 41 1.16 2.60 -12.63
CA ILE A 41 0.39 3.86 -12.55
C ILE A 41 0.04 4.21 -11.09
N TYR A 42 -0.25 3.20 -10.27
CA TYR A 42 -0.53 3.41 -8.84
C TYR A 42 0.65 4.02 -8.07
N TYR A 43 1.89 3.64 -8.42
CA TYR A 43 3.07 4.24 -7.79
C TYR A 43 3.26 5.66 -8.28
N SER A 44 3.17 5.89 -9.60
CA SER A 44 3.30 7.22 -10.19
C SER A 44 2.31 8.22 -9.59
N GLN A 45 1.04 7.84 -9.42
CA GLN A 45 0.01 8.70 -8.80
C GLN A 45 0.34 9.05 -7.36
N SER A 46 0.76 8.08 -6.54
CA SER A 46 1.18 8.36 -5.16
C SER A 46 2.44 9.21 -5.07
N ILE A 47 3.37 9.05 -6.00
CA ILE A 47 4.59 9.87 -6.04
C ILE A 47 4.25 11.31 -6.44
N GLN A 48 3.32 11.50 -7.37
CA GLN A 48 2.83 12.83 -7.73
C GLN A 48 2.24 13.54 -6.51
N GLU A 49 1.35 12.87 -5.77
CA GLU A 49 0.77 13.42 -4.53
C GLU A 49 1.86 13.72 -3.49
N LEU A 50 2.81 12.81 -3.29
CA LEU A 50 3.96 12.99 -2.41
C LEU A 50 4.76 14.25 -2.79
N LYS A 51 5.12 14.40 -4.06
CA LYS A 51 5.89 15.55 -4.56
C LYS A 51 5.12 16.86 -4.42
N GLN A 52 3.82 16.84 -4.69
CA GLN A 52 2.97 18.01 -4.54
C GLN A 52 2.94 18.50 -3.08
N LEU A 53 2.79 17.59 -2.12
CA LEU A 53 2.70 17.94 -0.70
C LEU A 53 4.05 18.28 -0.06
N VAL A 54 5.12 17.63 -0.50
CA VAL A 54 6.48 17.91 0.00
C VAL A 54 7.03 19.21 -0.60
N GLY A 55 6.66 19.54 -1.84
CA GLY A 55 7.12 20.76 -2.52
C GLY A 55 8.64 20.88 -2.51
N ASN A 56 9.13 22.06 -2.12
CA ASN A 56 10.56 22.36 -2.09
C ASN A 56 11.25 21.93 -0.78
N ASN A 57 10.54 21.28 0.16
CA ASN A 57 11.14 20.84 1.43
C ASN A 57 12.15 19.70 1.25
N ALA A 58 12.11 18.96 0.14
CA ALA A 58 13.11 17.95 -0.18
C ALA A 58 13.21 17.69 -1.68
N ASN A 59 14.40 17.29 -2.15
CA ASN A 59 14.61 16.83 -3.51
C ASN A 59 14.26 15.33 -3.61
N ILE A 60 13.28 14.98 -4.45
CA ILE A 60 12.77 13.62 -4.62
C ILE A 60 13.16 13.06 -5.99
N LEU A 61 14.07 12.10 -5.99
CA LEU A 61 14.51 11.38 -7.18
C LEU A 61 13.76 10.04 -7.32
N GLU A 62 13.26 9.76 -8.51
CA GLU A 62 12.53 8.52 -8.80
C GLU A 62 13.39 7.53 -9.57
N THR A 63 13.34 6.27 -9.17
CA THR A 63 13.97 5.18 -9.92
C THR A 63 13.20 3.87 -9.73
N ASN A 64 13.62 2.81 -10.40
CA ASN A 64 13.06 1.47 -10.27
C ASN A 64 14.16 0.42 -10.13
N ILE A 65 13.82 -0.72 -9.52
CA ILE A 65 14.79 -1.79 -9.29
C ILE A 65 15.31 -2.43 -10.59
N GLN A 66 14.59 -2.32 -11.71
CA GLN A 66 15.00 -2.87 -13.01
C GLN A 66 16.24 -2.13 -13.56
N GLN A 67 16.37 -0.84 -13.26
CA GLN A 67 17.52 -0.01 -13.62
C GLN A 67 18.77 -0.31 -12.78
N LYS A 68 18.65 -1.13 -11.73
CA LYS A 68 19.74 -1.45 -10.78
C LYS A 68 20.46 -0.19 -10.25
N PRO A 69 19.74 0.81 -9.71
CA PRO A 69 20.35 2.05 -9.27
C PRO A 69 21.34 1.82 -8.13
N LEU A 70 22.37 2.66 -8.08
CA LEU A 70 23.19 2.87 -6.90
C LEU A 70 22.39 3.71 -5.90
N LEU A 71 22.49 3.40 -4.61
CA LEU A 71 21.70 4.03 -3.55
C LEU A 71 22.57 4.68 -2.47
N ASN A 72 23.87 4.82 -2.72
CA ASN A 72 24.88 5.08 -1.68
C ASN A 72 24.76 6.48 -1.06
N ASP A 73 24.23 7.45 -1.82
CA ASP A 73 24.19 8.86 -1.42
C ASP A 73 22.81 9.31 -0.91
N ALA A 74 21.84 8.39 -0.81
CA ALA A 74 20.50 8.70 -0.33
C ALA A 74 20.49 8.98 1.17
N SER A 75 19.94 10.12 1.58
CA SER A 75 19.69 10.43 2.99
C SER A 75 18.47 9.66 3.53
N LEU A 76 17.51 9.34 2.65
CA LEU A 76 16.34 8.52 2.93
C LEU A 76 15.92 7.75 1.67
N ILE A 77 15.45 6.51 1.84
CA ILE A 77 14.90 5.71 0.74
C ILE A 77 13.42 5.41 0.98
N ILE A 78 12.55 5.84 0.08
CA ILE A 78 11.13 5.49 0.06
C ILE A 78 10.94 4.30 -0.89
N SER A 79 10.76 3.11 -0.34
CA SER A 79 10.57 1.87 -1.10
C SER A 79 9.08 1.60 -1.35
N LEU A 80 8.66 1.63 -2.62
CA LEU A 80 7.28 1.29 -3.00
C LEU A 80 7.20 -0.19 -3.41
N GLY A 81 6.59 -0.98 -2.51
CA GLY A 81 6.41 -2.42 -2.64
C GLY A 81 7.56 -3.26 -2.06
N ALA A 82 7.27 -4.53 -1.81
CA ALA A 82 8.17 -5.42 -1.07
C ALA A 82 9.52 -5.69 -1.76
N ARG A 83 9.56 -5.71 -3.10
CA ARG A 83 10.82 -5.96 -3.83
C ARG A 83 11.76 -4.76 -3.78
N ALA A 84 11.22 -3.55 -3.85
CA ALA A 84 11.99 -2.32 -3.62
C ALA A 84 12.60 -2.30 -2.22
N ALA A 85 11.82 -2.69 -1.20
CA ALA A 85 12.32 -2.78 0.18
C ALA A 85 13.47 -3.79 0.32
N GLN A 86 13.32 -4.98 -0.28
CA GLN A 86 14.40 -5.99 -0.29
C GLN A 86 15.65 -5.49 -1.03
N TYR A 87 15.46 -4.81 -2.17
CA TYR A 87 16.55 -4.26 -2.95
C TYR A 87 17.30 -3.18 -2.16
N SER A 88 16.59 -2.22 -1.57
CA SER A 88 17.20 -1.12 -0.80
C SER A 88 17.94 -1.62 0.42
N ARG A 89 17.42 -2.61 1.15
CA ARG A 89 18.14 -3.26 2.26
C ARG A 89 19.46 -3.90 1.82
N LYS A 90 19.49 -4.54 0.65
CA LYS A 90 20.70 -5.19 0.14
C LYS A 90 21.74 -4.18 -0.31
N LYS A 91 21.31 -3.07 -0.93
CA LYS A 91 22.20 -2.09 -1.55
C LYS A 91 22.64 -0.98 -0.62
N ASN A 92 21.80 -0.60 0.34
CA ASN A 92 22.11 0.40 1.35
C ASN A 92 21.42 0.01 2.67
N PRO A 93 22.03 -0.88 3.47
CA PRO A 93 21.38 -1.45 4.65
C PRO A 93 21.09 -0.43 5.75
N ASP A 94 21.93 0.58 5.93
CA ASP A 94 21.91 1.47 7.10
C ASP A 94 21.08 2.74 6.90
N THR A 95 20.91 3.23 5.67
CA THR A 95 20.07 4.42 5.39
C THR A 95 18.64 4.23 5.88
N ALA A 96 18.05 5.26 6.49
CA ALA A 96 16.66 5.26 6.92
C ALA A 96 15.69 4.99 5.75
N LYS A 97 14.60 4.26 6.00
CA LYS A 97 13.66 3.89 4.94
C LYS A 97 12.20 4.03 5.36
N ILE A 98 11.39 4.49 4.42
CA ILE A 98 9.93 4.37 4.46
C ILE A 98 9.55 3.28 3.46
N VAL A 99 8.92 2.21 3.90
CA VAL A 99 8.42 1.15 3.04
C VAL A 99 6.90 1.28 2.94
N ALA A 100 6.39 1.53 1.75
CA ALA A 100 4.96 1.70 1.49
C ALA A 100 4.46 0.74 0.41
N PHE A 101 3.15 0.77 0.11
CA PHE A 101 2.53 -0.14 -0.85
C PHE A 101 2.71 -1.64 -0.53
N ILE A 102 2.68 -1.96 0.76
CA ILE A 102 2.75 -3.32 1.27
C ILE A 102 1.55 -3.63 2.17
N THR A 103 1.11 -4.89 2.14
CA THR A 103 0.15 -5.45 3.09
C THR A 103 0.83 -5.79 4.41
N LEU A 104 0.05 -5.95 5.49
CA LEU A 104 0.52 -6.47 6.77
C LEU A 104 1.23 -7.82 6.59
N LYS A 105 0.67 -8.72 5.78
CA LYS A 105 1.28 -10.02 5.47
C LYS A 105 2.66 -9.85 4.84
N GLN A 106 2.80 -8.96 3.86
CA GLN A 106 4.10 -8.66 3.25
C GLN A 106 5.06 -8.01 4.25
N SER A 107 4.57 -7.11 5.11
CA SER A 107 5.35 -6.46 6.17
C SER A 107 5.86 -7.45 7.21
N LYS A 108 5.07 -8.47 7.57
CA LYS A 108 5.47 -9.58 8.45
C LYS A 108 6.53 -10.45 7.79
N LEU A 109 6.33 -10.83 6.52
CA LEU A 109 7.29 -11.64 5.75
C LEU A 109 8.62 -10.93 5.49
N LEU A 110 8.59 -9.62 5.23
CA LEU A 110 9.80 -8.81 5.10
C LEU A 110 10.57 -8.74 6.43
N GLY A 111 9.87 -8.79 7.56
CA GLY A 111 10.44 -8.44 8.86
C GLY A 111 10.67 -6.93 8.98
N LEU A 112 10.63 -6.41 10.20
CA LEU A 112 10.84 -5.00 10.50
C LEU A 112 12.32 -4.77 10.86
N LYS A 113 12.93 -3.69 10.38
CA LYS A 113 14.33 -3.35 10.69
C LYS A 113 14.41 -2.06 11.50
N LYS A 114 15.55 -1.89 12.21
CA LYS A 114 15.80 -0.79 13.14
C LYS A 114 15.69 0.61 12.55
N ASN A 115 15.86 0.74 11.23
CA ASN A 115 15.88 1.99 10.48
C ASN A 115 14.72 2.10 9.48
N GLU A 116 13.63 1.35 9.71
CA GLU A 116 12.51 1.28 8.77
C GLU A 116 11.18 1.65 9.43
N ILE A 117 10.37 2.35 8.66
CA ILE A 117 8.95 2.56 8.92
C ILE A 117 8.18 1.85 7.82
N HIS A 118 7.20 1.02 8.19
CA HIS A 118 6.33 0.34 7.23
C HIS A 118 4.94 0.99 7.23
N LEU A 119 4.56 1.63 6.13
CA LEU A 119 3.23 2.18 5.90
C LEU A 119 2.39 1.16 5.11
N LEU A 120 1.41 0.56 5.79
CA LEU A 120 0.56 -0.48 5.22
C LEU A 120 -0.51 0.14 4.32
N ILE A 121 -0.97 -0.60 3.31
CA ILE A 121 -2.12 -0.18 2.47
C ILE A 121 -3.49 -0.47 3.10
N GLU A 122 -3.49 -1.27 4.16
CA GLU A 122 -4.69 -1.68 4.86
C GLU A 122 -5.04 -0.62 5.91
N GLN A 123 -6.34 -0.45 6.13
CA GLN A 123 -6.82 0.23 7.33
C GLN A 123 -6.69 -0.71 8.54
N GLU A 124 -6.75 -0.17 9.75
CA GLU A 124 -6.87 -1.04 10.92
C GLU A 124 -8.14 -1.90 10.81
N PRO A 125 -8.09 -3.17 11.27
CA PRO A 125 -9.21 -4.09 11.14
C PRO A 125 -10.56 -3.53 11.63
N ARG A 126 -10.55 -2.82 12.77
CA ARG A 126 -11.75 -2.23 13.39
C ARG A 126 -12.55 -1.34 12.43
N HIS A 127 -11.87 -0.61 11.56
CA HIS A 127 -12.50 0.34 10.65
C HIS A 127 -13.35 -0.33 9.59
N TYR A 128 -13.02 -1.55 9.15
CA TYR A 128 -13.83 -2.25 8.14
C TYR A 128 -15.18 -2.70 8.71
N PHE A 129 -15.20 -3.09 9.98
CA PHE A 129 -16.42 -3.49 10.68
C PHE A 129 -17.29 -2.28 11.04
N GLN A 130 -16.68 -1.22 11.57
CA GLN A 130 -17.36 0.05 11.80
C GLN A 130 -17.97 0.60 10.50
N PHE A 131 -17.20 0.64 9.41
CA PHE A 131 -17.69 1.02 8.09
C PHE A 131 -18.89 0.19 7.64
N ALA A 132 -18.78 -1.15 7.74
CA ALA A 132 -19.86 -2.04 7.34
C ALA A 132 -21.13 -1.80 8.19
N LYS A 133 -20.98 -1.56 9.50
CA LYS A 133 -22.06 -1.21 10.41
C LYS A 133 -22.69 0.13 10.06
N THR A 134 -21.90 1.17 9.74
CA THR A 134 -22.41 2.48 9.31
C THR A 134 -23.32 2.36 8.09
N ILE A 135 -22.97 1.47 7.14
CA ILE A 135 -23.77 1.25 5.93
C ILE A 135 -25.04 0.45 6.23
N LEU A 136 -24.92 -0.64 7.00
CA LEU A 136 -26.03 -1.55 7.29
C LEU A 136 -26.07 -1.89 8.80
N PRO A 137 -26.65 -1.01 9.64
CA PRO A 137 -26.51 -1.08 11.10
C PRO A 137 -27.09 -2.34 11.76
N THR A 138 -28.13 -2.92 11.15
CA THR A 138 -28.85 -4.08 11.68
C THR A 138 -28.48 -5.39 11.01
N ALA A 139 -27.57 -5.36 10.02
CA ALA A 139 -27.24 -6.53 9.24
C ALA A 139 -26.35 -7.51 10.01
N LYS A 140 -26.54 -8.80 9.74
CA LYS A 140 -25.62 -9.84 10.18
C LYS A 140 -24.50 -10.03 9.16
N PHE A 141 -23.25 -9.87 9.58
CA PHE A 141 -22.09 -9.94 8.69
C PHE A 141 -21.46 -11.33 8.67
N GLY A 142 -21.23 -11.88 7.48
CA GLY A 142 -20.44 -13.07 7.25
C GLY A 142 -19.02 -12.68 6.84
N VAL A 143 -18.01 -13.29 7.48
CA VAL A 143 -16.60 -13.06 7.18
C VAL A 143 -15.90 -14.40 6.88
N LEU A 144 -15.24 -14.46 5.73
CA LEU A 144 -14.29 -15.52 5.41
C LEU A 144 -12.89 -15.05 5.79
N PHE A 145 -12.15 -15.84 6.57
CA PHE A 145 -10.84 -15.46 7.08
C PHE A 145 -9.88 -16.65 7.08
N ARG A 146 -8.57 -16.42 7.06
CA ARG A 146 -7.53 -17.45 7.23
C ARG A 146 -6.94 -17.40 8.64
N THR A 147 -6.25 -18.47 9.04
CA THR A 147 -5.58 -18.54 10.36
C THR A 147 -4.64 -17.36 10.62
N ASP A 148 -3.96 -16.83 9.60
CA ASP A 148 -3.07 -15.68 9.72
C ASP A 148 -3.81 -14.34 9.98
N ASP A 149 -5.15 -14.33 9.98
CA ASP A 149 -6.00 -13.15 10.18
C ASP A 149 -6.42 -12.93 11.64
N HIS A 150 -5.72 -13.48 12.65
CA HIS A 150 -6.11 -13.39 14.07
C HIS A 150 -6.38 -11.95 14.57
N GLU A 151 -5.58 -10.97 14.13
CA GLU A 151 -5.77 -9.56 14.47
C GLU A 151 -7.15 -9.03 14.01
N TRP A 152 -7.62 -9.51 12.86
CA TRP A 152 -8.92 -9.14 12.33
C TRP A 152 -10.06 -9.68 13.17
N ILE A 153 -10.00 -10.96 13.53
CA ILE A 153 -11.04 -11.61 14.34
C ILE A 153 -11.10 -10.99 15.73
N ASN A 154 -9.94 -10.75 16.35
CA ASN A 154 -9.88 -10.16 17.68
C ASN A 154 -10.46 -8.75 17.69
N SER A 155 -10.21 -7.96 16.64
CA SER A 155 -10.81 -6.64 16.48
C SER A 155 -12.34 -6.68 16.41
N VAL A 156 -12.94 -7.70 15.80
CA VAL A 156 -14.41 -7.85 15.80
C VAL A 156 -14.94 -8.26 17.16
N LYS A 157 -14.25 -9.18 17.84
CA LYS A 157 -14.67 -9.63 19.17
C LYS A 157 -14.73 -8.49 20.18
N GLN A 158 -13.97 -7.42 19.94
CA GLN A 158 -14.00 -6.18 20.72
C GLN A 158 -15.17 -5.25 20.35
N GLN A 159 -16.00 -5.61 19.36
CA GLN A 159 -17.17 -4.85 18.90
C GLN A 159 -18.44 -5.74 19.05
N PRO A 160 -18.92 -5.96 20.29
CA PRO A 160 -19.99 -6.93 20.59
C PRO A 160 -21.35 -6.55 19.97
N ASP A 161 -21.48 -5.29 19.58
CA ASP A 161 -22.62 -4.67 18.91
C ASP A 161 -22.67 -4.98 17.40
N ILE A 162 -21.70 -5.73 16.87
CA ILE A 162 -21.65 -6.18 15.47
C ILE A 162 -21.90 -7.68 15.40
N GLN A 163 -23.08 -8.05 14.87
CA GLN A 163 -23.43 -9.44 14.66
C GLN A 163 -22.60 -10.05 13.54
N THR A 164 -21.70 -10.96 13.90
CA THR A 164 -20.79 -11.59 12.92
C THR A 164 -20.86 -13.11 12.93
N GLN A 165 -20.61 -13.70 11.77
CA GLN A 165 -20.39 -15.12 11.56
C GLN A 165 -19.07 -15.29 10.84
N PHE A 166 -18.29 -16.27 11.27
CA PHE A 166 -16.98 -16.53 10.73
C PHE A 166 -16.90 -17.92 10.13
N ILE A 167 -16.27 -18.04 8.96
CA ILE A 167 -15.80 -19.33 8.44
C ILE A 167 -14.32 -19.21 8.16
N GLN A 168 -13.56 -20.10 8.80
CA GLN A 168 -12.13 -20.23 8.57
C GLN A 168 -11.86 -20.93 7.24
N ILE A 169 -10.93 -20.38 6.47
CA ILE A 169 -10.46 -20.88 5.18
C ILE A 169 -9.06 -21.47 5.37
N THR A 170 -8.91 -22.74 4.98
CA THR A 170 -7.62 -23.44 4.93
C THR A 170 -7.16 -23.58 3.48
N SER A 171 -5.97 -24.14 3.24
CA SER A 171 -5.44 -24.38 1.87
C SER A 171 -6.33 -25.33 1.04
N HIS A 172 -7.10 -26.20 1.69
CA HIS A 172 -7.96 -27.19 1.05
C HIS A 172 -9.43 -26.73 0.95
N SER A 173 -9.77 -25.57 1.53
CA SER A 173 -11.13 -25.05 1.51
C SER A 173 -11.54 -24.61 0.10
N ASN A 174 -12.72 -25.04 -0.33
CA ASN A 174 -13.36 -24.47 -1.53
C ASN A 174 -14.03 -23.14 -1.16
N ILE A 175 -13.45 -22.02 -1.61
CA ILE A 175 -13.93 -20.67 -1.30
C ILE A 175 -15.41 -20.49 -1.65
N ILE A 176 -15.86 -20.96 -2.82
CA ILE A 176 -17.24 -20.78 -3.27
C ILE A 176 -18.21 -21.60 -2.41
N ARG A 177 -17.83 -22.80 -1.98
CA ARG A 177 -18.61 -23.59 -1.01
C ARG A 177 -18.72 -22.85 0.33
N SER A 178 -17.61 -22.33 0.84
CA SER A 178 -17.59 -21.55 2.09
C SER A 178 -18.41 -20.27 1.97
N THR A 179 -18.36 -19.57 0.83
CA THR A 179 -19.23 -18.42 0.54
C THR A 179 -20.70 -18.83 0.61
N ARG A 180 -21.12 -19.90 -0.08
CA ARG A 180 -22.51 -20.38 -0.01
C ARG A 180 -22.96 -20.77 1.40
N GLN A 181 -22.05 -21.31 2.21
CA GLN A 181 -22.37 -21.65 3.61
C GLN A 181 -22.55 -20.41 4.47
N ILE A 182 -21.67 -19.40 4.34
CA ILE A 182 -21.73 -18.23 5.21
C ILE A 182 -22.90 -17.32 4.88
N ILE A 183 -23.20 -17.12 3.60
CA ILE A 183 -24.29 -16.23 3.16
C ILE A 183 -25.69 -16.78 3.50
N LYS A 184 -25.81 -18.07 3.85
CA LYS A 184 -27.04 -18.64 4.43
C LYS A 184 -27.29 -18.18 5.87
N LYS A 185 -26.24 -17.73 6.57
CA LYS A 185 -26.26 -17.35 7.99
C LYS A 185 -26.04 -15.86 8.19
N SER A 186 -25.94 -15.08 7.12
CA SER A 186 -25.63 -13.64 7.14
C SER A 186 -26.41 -12.89 6.07
N ASP A 187 -26.53 -11.58 6.22
CA ASP A 187 -27.19 -10.67 5.27
C ASP A 187 -26.18 -10.02 4.32
N VAL A 188 -24.96 -9.85 4.83
CA VAL A 188 -23.85 -9.22 4.13
C VAL A 188 -22.65 -10.14 4.19
N LEU A 189 -21.95 -10.32 3.07
CA LEU A 189 -20.59 -10.84 3.07
C LEU A 189 -19.64 -9.63 3.16
N LEU A 190 -18.88 -9.54 4.25
CA LEU A 190 -17.84 -8.53 4.44
C LEU A 190 -16.49 -9.12 4.06
N ALA A 191 -15.89 -8.60 2.99
CA ALA A 191 -14.54 -8.97 2.60
C ALA A 191 -13.51 -8.17 3.39
N LEU A 192 -12.59 -8.89 4.02
CA LEU A 192 -11.38 -8.31 4.60
C LEU A 192 -10.21 -8.44 3.63
N PRO A 193 -9.20 -7.54 3.68
CA PRO A 193 -7.99 -7.59 2.86
C PRO A 193 -7.24 -8.93 2.94
N ASN A 194 -7.62 -9.89 2.10
CA ASN A 194 -6.95 -11.18 2.00
C ASN A 194 -7.00 -11.72 0.56
N LYS A 195 -5.89 -11.56 -0.17
CA LYS A 195 -5.77 -11.99 -1.57
C LYS A 195 -5.87 -13.51 -1.76
N ASP A 196 -5.66 -14.30 -0.71
CA ASP A 196 -5.76 -15.75 -0.80
C ASP A 196 -7.24 -16.18 -0.82
N ILE A 197 -8.15 -15.32 -0.37
CA ILE A 197 -9.61 -15.51 -0.42
C ILE A 197 -10.23 -14.71 -1.57
N PHE A 198 -9.95 -13.41 -1.64
CA PHE A 198 -10.55 -12.46 -2.58
C PHE A 198 -9.52 -12.09 -3.65
N ASN A 199 -9.58 -12.77 -4.80
CA ASN A 199 -8.72 -12.49 -5.95
C ASN A 199 -9.49 -12.67 -7.26
N ARG A 200 -8.82 -12.38 -8.38
CA ARG A 200 -9.44 -12.44 -9.72
C ARG A 200 -10.11 -13.77 -10.06
N HIS A 201 -9.66 -14.90 -9.48
CA HIS A 201 -10.21 -16.23 -9.76
C HIS A 201 -11.46 -16.54 -8.91
N THR A 202 -11.52 -16.02 -7.69
CA THR A 202 -12.62 -16.31 -6.74
C THR A 202 -13.71 -15.24 -6.74
N LEU A 203 -13.34 -13.97 -7.01
CA LEU A 203 -14.22 -12.81 -6.85
C LEU A 203 -15.50 -12.92 -7.68
N LYS A 204 -15.41 -13.34 -8.95
CA LYS A 204 -16.59 -13.53 -9.82
C LYS A 204 -17.57 -14.53 -9.21
N GLY A 205 -17.07 -15.66 -8.71
CA GLY A 205 -17.90 -16.68 -8.09
C GLY A 205 -18.52 -16.18 -6.78
N ILE A 206 -17.76 -15.46 -5.96
CA ILE A 206 -18.25 -14.85 -4.72
C ILE A 206 -19.41 -13.89 -5.02
N LEU A 207 -19.20 -12.93 -5.93
CA LEU A 207 -20.20 -11.92 -6.32
C LEU A 207 -21.47 -12.55 -6.90
N LEU A 208 -21.32 -13.56 -7.76
CA LEU A 208 -22.47 -14.26 -8.34
C LEU A 208 -23.31 -14.94 -7.25
N ASN A 209 -22.65 -15.62 -6.30
CA ASN A 209 -23.35 -16.30 -5.21
C ASN A 209 -24.01 -15.32 -4.24
N THR A 210 -23.35 -14.21 -3.89
CA THR A 210 -23.99 -13.18 -3.04
C THR A 210 -25.21 -12.59 -3.75
N PHE A 211 -25.08 -12.22 -5.02
CA PHE A 211 -26.16 -11.60 -5.79
C PHE A 211 -27.36 -12.54 -5.98
N GLN A 212 -27.14 -13.80 -6.39
CA GLN A 212 -28.21 -14.79 -6.58
C GLN A 212 -28.99 -15.08 -5.30
N ASN A 213 -28.36 -14.95 -4.14
CA ASN A 213 -28.99 -15.16 -2.84
C ASN A 213 -29.51 -13.84 -2.22
N LYS A 214 -29.53 -12.75 -2.98
CA LYS A 214 -29.93 -11.40 -2.53
C LYS A 214 -29.17 -10.94 -1.28
N LYS A 215 -27.89 -11.30 -1.18
CA LYS A 215 -26.99 -10.90 -0.08
C LYS A 215 -26.05 -9.82 -0.56
N ALA A 216 -25.84 -8.80 0.27
CA ALA A 216 -24.94 -7.72 -0.08
C ALA A 216 -23.47 -8.15 0.05
N PHE A 217 -22.60 -7.47 -0.68
CA PHE A 217 -21.16 -7.66 -0.59
C PHE A 217 -20.48 -6.31 -0.32
N ILE A 218 -19.89 -6.17 0.87
CA ILE A 218 -19.06 -5.01 1.26
C ILE A 218 -17.60 -5.44 1.20
N SER A 219 -16.72 -4.57 0.71
CA SER A 219 -15.34 -4.96 0.42
C SER A 219 -14.29 -3.93 0.84
N TYR A 220 -13.03 -4.24 0.56
CA TYR A 220 -11.87 -3.40 0.87
C TYR A 220 -11.19 -2.80 -0.35
N SER A 221 -11.83 -2.85 -1.53
CA SER A 221 -11.24 -2.37 -2.79
C SER A 221 -12.28 -1.72 -3.68
N SER A 222 -11.96 -0.52 -4.19
CA SER A 222 -12.78 0.17 -5.19
C SER A 222 -13.00 -0.65 -6.47
N SER A 223 -12.07 -1.55 -6.80
CA SER A 223 -12.20 -2.48 -7.93
C SER A 223 -13.31 -3.52 -7.72
N HIS A 224 -13.56 -3.93 -6.47
CA HIS A 224 -14.65 -4.84 -6.14
C HIS A 224 -16.01 -4.13 -6.26
N VAL A 225 -16.08 -2.83 -5.95
CA VAL A 225 -17.29 -2.02 -6.17
C VAL A 225 -17.62 -1.91 -7.66
N LYS A 226 -16.60 -1.70 -8.51
CA LYS A 226 -16.77 -1.78 -9.97
C LYS A 226 -17.25 -3.16 -10.44
N ALA A 227 -16.86 -4.22 -9.73
CA ALA A 227 -17.25 -5.59 -10.06
C ALA A 227 -18.63 -6.01 -9.52
N GLY A 228 -19.22 -5.26 -8.57
CA GLY A 228 -20.56 -5.56 -8.02
C GLY A 228 -20.66 -5.58 -6.50
N ALA A 229 -19.62 -5.16 -5.76
CA ALA A 229 -19.78 -4.85 -4.34
C ALA A 229 -20.64 -3.59 -4.16
N ILE A 230 -21.43 -3.52 -3.09
CA ILE A 230 -22.26 -2.34 -2.79
C ILE A 230 -21.42 -1.17 -2.25
N ALA A 231 -20.30 -1.46 -1.59
CA ALA A 231 -19.42 -0.46 -1.03
C ALA A 231 -18.01 -1.00 -0.77
N SER A 232 -17.04 -0.08 -0.64
CA SER A 232 -15.70 -0.40 -0.17
C SER A 232 -15.03 0.69 0.64
N LEU A 233 -14.28 0.29 1.66
CA LEU A 233 -13.31 1.11 2.37
C LEU A 233 -11.89 0.73 1.91
N TYR A 234 -11.11 1.69 1.44
CA TYR A 234 -9.77 1.43 0.90
C TYR A 234 -8.87 2.64 1.06
N SER A 235 -7.56 2.48 0.92
CA SER A 235 -6.64 3.62 0.74
C SER A 235 -6.41 3.85 -0.74
N SER A 236 -6.74 5.03 -1.24
CA SER A 236 -6.41 5.42 -2.60
C SER A 236 -4.90 5.65 -2.76
N THR A 237 -4.47 5.80 -4.00
CA THR A 237 -3.08 6.17 -4.32
C THR A 237 -2.71 7.52 -3.72
N GLU A 238 -3.63 8.48 -3.75
CA GLU A 238 -3.49 9.80 -3.15
C GLU A 238 -3.37 9.66 -1.63
N ASN A 239 -4.23 8.87 -0.98
CA ASN A 239 -4.14 8.62 0.46
C ASN A 239 -2.78 8.05 0.88
N ILE A 240 -2.22 7.12 0.12
CA ILE A 240 -0.89 6.55 0.42
C ILE A 240 0.22 7.58 0.16
N GLY A 241 0.13 8.35 -0.92
CA GLY A 241 1.06 9.45 -1.21
C GLY A 241 1.08 10.50 -0.10
N GLN A 242 -0.09 10.91 0.37
CA GLN A 242 -0.28 11.82 1.50
C GLN A 242 0.30 11.25 2.80
N HIS A 243 0.08 9.96 3.09
CA HIS A 243 0.64 9.31 4.28
C HIS A 243 2.18 9.26 4.25
N ILE A 244 2.76 9.00 3.08
CA ILE A 244 4.22 9.07 2.90
C ILE A 244 4.71 10.51 3.10
N ALA A 245 4.02 11.50 2.51
CA ALA A 245 4.40 12.90 2.58
C ALA A 245 4.40 13.42 4.02
N ILE A 246 3.34 13.19 4.78
CA ILE A 246 3.26 13.65 6.17
C ILE A 246 4.30 12.96 7.05
N THR A 247 4.55 11.66 6.83
CA THR A 247 5.60 10.92 7.54
C THR A 247 6.96 11.55 7.25
N LEU A 248 7.26 11.82 5.98
CA LEU A 248 8.51 12.44 5.57
C LEU A 248 8.68 13.86 6.13
N LEU A 249 7.67 14.72 5.98
CA LEU A 249 7.72 16.09 6.46
C LEU A 249 7.92 16.15 7.98
N ASN A 250 7.27 15.25 8.73
CA ASN A 250 7.50 15.13 10.16
C ASN A 250 8.95 14.74 10.47
N MET A 251 9.52 13.77 9.76
CA MET A 251 10.93 13.38 9.93
C MET A 251 11.90 14.52 9.63
N LEU A 252 11.65 15.28 8.56
CA LEU A 252 12.48 16.44 8.19
C LEU A 252 12.38 17.55 9.23
N LYS A 253 11.18 17.78 9.79
CA LYS A 253 10.94 18.82 10.79
C LYS A 253 11.57 18.49 12.15
N THR A 254 11.46 17.24 12.61
CA THR A 254 11.92 16.83 13.96
C THR A 254 13.35 16.30 13.98
N GLY A 255 13.95 16.01 12.81
CA GLY A 255 15.23 15.32 12.69
C GLY A 255 15.22 13.89 13.25
N SER A 256 14.05 13.32 13.56
CA SER A 256 13.90 12.03 14.22
C SER A 256 12.64 11.29 13.76
N ALA A 257 12.63 9.97 13.91
CA ALA A 257 11.48 9.14 13.56
C ALA A 257 11.38 7.94 14.51
N VAL A 258 10.15 7.46 14.72
CA VAL A 258 9.92 6.18 15.40
C VAL A 258 10.09 5.05 14.39
N PHE A 259 11.35 4.65 14.21
CA PHE A 259 11.70 3.49 13.39
C PHE A 259 11.30 2.17 14.06
N ASN A 260 11.45 1.08 13.33
CA ASN A 260 11.04 -0.25 13.75
C ASN A 260 9.55 -0.30 14.09
N LYS A 261 8.71 0.41 13.32
CA LYS A 261 7.26 0.46 13.52
C LYS A 261 6.48 0.26 12.22
N ARG A 262 5.29 -0.33 12.34
CA ARG A 262 4.28 -0.45 11.29
C ARG A 262 3.15 0.52 11.60
N PHE A 263 2.63 1.16 10.57
CA PHE A 263 1.46 2.01 10.65
C PHE A 263 0.45 1.54 9.62
N TYR A 264 -0.79 1.32 10.03
CA TYR A 264 -1.90 1.19 9.09
C TYR A 264 -2.09 2.50 8.33
N ALA A 265 -2.73 2.44 7.18
CA ALA A 265 -2.95 3.64 6.39
C ALA A 265 -3.79 4.65 7.18
N LEU A 266 -3.25 5.85 7.36
CA LEU A 266 -3.90 6.93 8.09
C LEU A 266 -5.15 7.43 7.34
N TYR A 267 -4.98 7.68 6.03
CA TYR A 267 -6.05 8.19 5.17
C TYR A 267 -6.76 7.05 4.43
N TYR A 268 -8.04 7.30 4.14
CA TYR A 268 -8.93 6.34 3.50
C TYR A 268 -9.85 7.03 2.48
N SER A 269 -10.47 6.19 1.68
CA SER A 269 -11.46 6.52 0.68
C SER A 269 -12.62 5.54 0.81
N VAL A 270 -13.81 6.05 0.58
CA VAL A 270 -15.05 5.26 0.49
C VAL A 270 -15.53 5.33 -0.95
N LYS A 271 -16.08 4.21 -1.43
CA LYS A 271 -16.81 4.18 -2.68
C LYS A 271 -18.06 3.33 -2.53
N THR A 272 -19.22 3.85 -2.90
CA THR A 272 -20.47 3.09 -2.94
C THR A 272 -20.90 2.75 -4.38
N ASN A 273 -21.86 1.84 -4.49
CA ASN A 273 -22.59 1.52 -5.72
C ASN A 273 -24.09 1.50 -5.42
N PRO A 274 -24.75 2.67 -5.44
CA PRO A 274 -26.18 2.77 -5.16
C PRO A 274 -27.03 1.91 -6.08
N ARG A 275 -26.61 1.70 -7.34
CA ARG A 275 -27.35 0.86 -8.30
C ARG A 275 -27.42 -0.60 -7.85
N VAL A 276 -26.30 -1.16 -7.40
CA VAL A 276 -26.28 -2.54 -6.88
C VAL A 276 -27.07 -2.62 -5.58
N ALA A 277 -26.94 -1.64 -4.68
CA ALA A 277 -27.70 -1.61 -3.45
C ALA A 277 -29.23 -1.57 -3.71
N SER A 278 -29.68 -0.70 -4.61
CA SER A 278 -31.10 -0.60 -4.98
C SER A 278 -31.62 -1.91 -5.59
N SER A 279 -30.81 -2.64 -6.36
CA SER A 279 -31.19 -3.96 -6.90
C SER A 279 -31.40 -5.03 -5.80
N LEU A 280 -30.85 -4.80 -4.60
CA LEU A 280 -31.03 -5.62 -3.41
C LEU A 280 -32.11 -5.05 -2.47
N GLY A 281 -32.79 -3.97 -2.85
CA GLY A 281 -33.76 -3.27 -1.99
C GLY A 281 -33.12 -2.46 -0.86
N LEU A 282 -31.84 -2.11 -0.97
CA LEU A 282 -31.09 -1.38 0.04
C LEU A 282 -30.94 0.09 -0.37
N LYS A 283 -31.06 1.00 0.62
CA LYS A 283 -30.71 2.42 0.48
C LYS A 283 -29.41 2.67 1.22
N LEU A 284 -28.39 3.15 0.52
CA LEU A 284 -27.10 3.49 1.14
C LEU A 284 -27.10 4.97 1.54
N PRO A 285 -26.38 5.32 2.64
CA PRO A 285 -25.95 6.70 2.85
C PRO A 285 -25.00 7.15 1.72
N SER A 286 -24.83 8.45 1.56
CA SER A 286 -23.87 9.04 0.63
C SER A 286 -22.42 8.76 1.06
N ASP A 287 -21.49 8.82 0.09
CA ASP A 287 -20.06 8.62 0.36
C ASP A 287 -19.53 9.60 1.43
N GLU A 288 -20.05 10.84 1.45
CA GLU A 288 -19.63 11.86 2.42
C GLU A 288 -20.19 11.62 3.83
N GLU A 289 -21.45 11.20 3.97
CA GLU A 289 -22.03 10.82 5.27
C GLU A 289 -21.27 9.65 5.89
N ILE A 290 -20.89 8.66 5.06
CA ILE A 290 -20.11 7.51 5.54
C ILE A 290 -18.72 7.96 6.00
N LYS A 291 -18.04 8.81 5.23
CA LYS A 291 -16.72 9.36 5.63
C LYS A 291 -16.80 10.13 6.94
N GLN A 292 -17.77 11.04 7.09
CA GLN A 292 -17.94 11.82 8.31
C GLN A 292 -18.16 10.92 9.53
N THR A 293 -19.01 9.90 9.40
CA THR A 293 -19.27 8.96 10.50
C THR A 293 -18.02 8.17 10.88
N ILE A 294 -17.25 7.67 9.90
CA ILE A 294 -16.00 6.96 10.19
C ILE A 294 -14.97 7.88 10.84
N GLN A 295 -14.88 9.13 10.40
CA GLN A 295 -13.96 10.10 10.99
C GLN A 295 -14.28 10.34 12.47
N LEU A 296 -15.55 10.58 12.81
CA LEU A 296 -15.98 10.75 14.20
C LEU A 296 -15.66 9.51 15.06
N LEU A 297 -15.92 8.30 14.53
CA LEU A 297 -15.60 7.06 15.24
C LEU A 297 -14.09 6.85 15.46
N ARG A 298 -13.23 7.51 14.69
CA ARG A 298 -11.78 7.46 14.88
C ARG A 298 -11.34 8.42 15.97
N ASP A 299 -11.86 9.64 15.93
CA ASP A 299 -11.50 10.70 16.87
C ASP A 299 -11.97 10.38 18.31
N GLU A 300 -13.02 9.56 18.48
CA GLU A 300 -13.48 9.08 19.81
C GLU A 300 -12.61 7.98 20.43
N ASN A 301 -11.73 7.33 19.65
CA ASN A 301 -10.98 6.14 20.05
C ASN A 301 -9.45 6.32 20.05
N ASP A 302 -8.97 7.55 19.83
CA ASP A 302 -7.56 7.98 19.91
C ASP A 302 -7.36 8.92 21.12
#